data_AF-A0A418SDK0-F1
#
_entry.id   AF-A0A418SDK0-F1
#
_cell.length_a   1.000
_cell.length_b   1.000
_cell.length_c   1.000
_cell.angle_alpha   90.00
_cell.angle_beta   90.00
_cell.angle_gamma   90.00
#
_symmetry.space_group_name_H-M   'P 1'
#
loop_
_entity.id
_entity.type
_entity.pdbx_description
1 polymer ?
#
loop_
_entity_poly.entity_id
_entity_poly.type
_entity_poly.pdbx_seq_one_letter_code
_entity_poly.pdbx_strand_id
1 'polypeptide(L)' 'MQRILIIGATRGIGHALAQEFVTRGWHVTGTARQEAGTPLHALVTP' A
#
# COMPACT_ATOMS: atom_id res chain seq x y z
N MET A 1 8.41 -15.56 -2.83
CA MET A 1 7.84 -14.22 -3.04
C MET A 1 6.89 -13.91 -1.89
N GLN A 2 7.17 -12.85 -1.11
CA GLN A 2 6.40 -12.49 0.08
C GLN A 2 5.18 -11.64 -0.32
N ARG A 3 4.05 -11.84 0.35
CA ARG A 3 2.79 -11.13 0.10
C ARG A 3 2.17 -10.65 1.40
N ILE A 4 1.54 -9.48 1.38
CA ILE A 4 0.88 -8.89 2.56
C ILE A 4 -0.40 -8.15 2.16
N LEU A 5 -1.42 -8.25 3.03
CA LEU A 5 -2.63 -7.44 2.98
C LEU A 5 -2.60 -6.39 4.09
N ILE A 6 -2.79 -5.12 3.73
CA ILE A 6 -2.81 -4.00 4.68
C ILE A 6 -4.18 -3.33 4.66
N ILE A 7 -4.88 -3.39 5.79
CA ILE A 7 -6.13 -2.64 6.02
C ILE A 7 -5.78 -1.23 6.51
N GLY A 8 -6.52 -0.22 6.02
CA GLY A 8 -6.24 1.18 6.35
C GLY A 8 -4.97 1.72 5.71
N ALA A 9 -4.57 1.20 4.54
CA ALA A 9 -3.33 1.54 3.85
C ALA A 9 -3.30 2.96 3.23
N THR A 10 -4.39 3.71 3.29
CA THR A 10 -4.53 5.00 2.60
C THR A 10 -3.82 6.16 3.29
N ARG A 11 -3.49 6.06 4.59
CA ARG A 11 -2.87 7.13 5.39
C ARG A 11 -2.13 6.59 6.61
N GLY A 12 -1.34 7.46 7.24
CA GLY A 12 -0.67 7.19 8.52
C GLY A 12 0.20 5.94 8.47
N ILE A 13 0.14 5.14 9.54
CA ILE A 13 0.97 3.93 9.70
C ILE A 13 0.72 2.92 8.56
N GLY A 14 -0.54 2.70 8.17
CA GLY A 14 -0.86 1.75 7.10
C GLY A 14 -0.20 2.12 5.77
N HIS A 15 -0.15 3.43 5.44
CA HIS A 15 0.54 3.91 4.26
C HIS A 15 2.06 3.73 4.35
N ALA A 16 2.66 4.10 5.49
CA ALA A 16 4.10 3.95 5.70
C ALA A 16 4.55 2.48 5.60
N LEU A 17 3.76 1.54 6.13
CA LEU A 17 4.00 0.11 5.98
C LEU A 17 3.91 -0.33 4.52
N ALA A 18 2.90 0.14 3.78
CA ALA A 18 2.77 -0.18 2.36
C ALA A 18 4.00 0.27 1.57
N GLN A 19 4.48 1.50 1.80
CA GLN A 19 5.69 2.04 1.16
C GLN A 19 6.94 1.20 1.47
N GLU A 20 7.13 0.84 2.73
CA GLU A 20 8.28 0.05 3.16
C GLU A 20 8.28 -1.35 2.53
N PHE A 21 7.14 -2.04 2.53
CA PHE A 21 7.07 -3.39 1.97
C PHE A 21 7.18 -3.40 0.44
N VAL A 22 6.64 -2.40 -0.25
CA VAL A 22 6.90 -2.22 -1.69
C VAL A 22 8.40 -2.05 -1.95
N THR A 23 9.08 -1.21 -1.17
CA THR A 23 10.54 -0.98 -1.29
C THR A 23 11.36 -2.26 -1.05
N ARG A 24 10.87 -3.16 -0.19
CA ARG A 24 11.46 -4.49 0.04
C ARG A 24 11.17 -5.51 -1.05
N GLY A 25 10.43 -5.15 -2.11
CA GLY A 25 10.07 -6.04 -3.20
C GLY A 25 8.94 -7.02 -2.87
N TRP A 26 8.11 -6.71 -1.87
CA TRP A 26 6.96 -7.53 -1.54
C TRP A 26 5.78 -7.20 -2.46
N HIS A 27 4.90 -8.18 -2.68
CA HIS A 27 3.61 -7.90 -3.30
C HIS A 27 2.63 -7.41 -2.23
N VAL A 28 2.27 -6.13 -2.28
CA VAL A 28 1.42 -5.49 -1.28
C VAL A 28 0.01 -5.29 -1.83
N THR A 29 -0.99 -5.84 -1.16
CA THR A 29 -2.40 -5.52 -1.40
C THR A 29 -2.86 -4.55 -0.31
N GLY A 30 -3.14 -3.30 -0.67
CA GLY A 30 -3.68 -2.30 0.24
C GLY A 30 -5.18 -2.09 0.01
N THR A 31 -5.98 -2.02 1.07
CA THR A 31 -7.42 -1.70 0.94
C THR A 31 -7.67 -0.20 1.06
N ALA A 32 -8.50 0.33 0.18
CA ALA A 32 -9.02 1.69 0.24
C ALA A 32 -10.55 1.68 0.22
N ARG A 33 -11.19 2.64 0.91
CA ARG A 33 -12.65 2.86 0.82
C ARG A 33 -13.04 3.77 -0.34
N GLN A 34 -12.09 4.54 -0.85
CA GLN A 34 -12.24 5.48 -1.94
C GLN A 34 -11.39 5.00 -3.10
N GLU A 35 -11.90 5.13 -4.33
CA GLU A 35 -11.25 4.60 -5.53
C GLU A 35 -10.02 5.38 -6.00
N ALA A 36 -9.83 6.62 -5.53
CA ALA A 36 -8.72 7.48 -5.94
C ALA A 36 -8.41 8.56 -4.88
N GLY A 37 -7.35 9.34 -5.13
CA GLY A 37 -7.02 10.54 -4.34
C GLY A 37 -6.33 10.27 -3.01
N THR A 38 -5.83 9.04 -2.80
CA THR A 38 -5.04 8.71 -1.61
C THR A 38 -3.57 8.48 -1.99
N PRO A 39 -2.61 8.82 -1.11
CA PRO A 39 -1.18 8.56 -1.33
C PRO A 39 -0.85 7.10 -1.70
N LEU A 40 -1.69 6.15 -1.28
CA LEU A 40 -1.54 4.74 -1.61
C LEU A 40 -1.51 4.47 -3.13
N HIS A 41 -2.26 5.24 -3.93
CA HIS A 41 -2.31 5.04 -5.39
C HIS A 41 -0.99 5.37 -6.07
N ALA A 42 -0.19 6.27 -5.49
CA ALA A 42 1.13 6.61 -6.01
C ALA A 42 2.17 5.48 -5.81
N LEU A 43 1.83 4.44 -5.04
CA LEU A 43 2.70 3.29 -4.80
C LEU A 43 2.50 2.16 -5.81
N VAL A 44 1.52 2.28 -6.70
CA VAL A 44 1.27 1.30 -7.74
C VAL A 44 2.35 1.45 -8.82
N THR A 45 3.22 0.46 -8.93
CA THR A 45 4.11 0.31 -10.08
C THR A 45 3.33 -0.28 -11.27
N PRO A 46 3.60 0.17 -12.51
CA PRO A 46 3.02 -0.42 -13.73
C PRO A 46 3.43 -1.87 -13.94
#